data_AF-A0A955BJE0-F1
#
_entry.id   AF-A0A955BJE0-F1
#
_cell.length_a   1.000
_cell.length_b   1.000
_cell.length_c   1.000
_cell.angle_alpha   90.00
_cell.angle_beta   90.00
_cell.angle_gamma   90.00
#
_symmetry.space_group_name_H-M   'P 1'
#
loop_
_entity.id
_entity.type
_entity.pdbx_description
1 polymer ?
#
loop_
_entity_poly.entity_id
_entity_poly.type
_entity_poly.pdbx_seq_one_letter_code
_entity_poly.pdbx_strand_id
1 'polypeptide(L)'
;VAAEAFAGDPLKAAWLPNSRIARKWMQYVKDTQIADGTPPPAPIDPRVDGNELTWQAEADLESGLAQFIIERDGKLLARVPENPKNPFGRPLFQNLQYSDTPTQPLASMSYQDETAKPGERHAYRIIAINTVGLKSEAVEFRAAAE
;
A
#
# COMPACT_ATOMS: atom_id res chain seq x y z
N VAL A 1 25.08 -22.78 -12.29
CA VAL A 1 25.51 -23.93 -11.44
C VAL A 1 24.85 -23.74 -10.09
N ALA A 2 24.18 -24.76 -9.54
CA ALA A 2 23.66 -24.66 -8.18
C ALA A 2 24.85 -24.42 -7.21
N ALA A 3 24.68 -23.64 -6.15
CA ALA A 3 25.78 -23.31 -5.23
C ALA A 3 26.47 -24.58 -4.68
N GLU A 4 25.70 -25.67 -4.51
CA GLU A 4 26.16 -26.98 -4.05
C GLU A 4 27.12 -27.69 -5.03
N ALA A 5 27.08 -27.33 -6.32
CA ALA A 5 27.97 -27.86 -7.35
C ALA A 5 29.15 -26.91 -7.67
N PHE A 6 29.26 -25.77 -6.98
CA PHE A 6 30.40 -24.88 -7.12
C PHE A 6 31.54 -25.34 -6.21
N ALA A 7 32.64 -25.79 -6.81
CA ALA A 7 33.79 -26.32 -6.07
C ALA A 7 34.63 -25.24 -5.34
N GLY A 8 34.33 -23.95 -5.53
CA GLY A 8 34.99 -22.84 -4.84
C GLY A 8 34.21 -22.35 -3.62
N ASP A 9 34.63 -21.23 -3.04
CA ASP A 9 33.91 -20.58 -1.93
C ASP A 9 32.45 -20.27 -2.33
N PRO A 10 31.44 -20.89 -1.68
CA PRO A 10 30.03 -20.68 -2.03
C PRO A 10 29.59 -19.22 -1.93
N LEU A 11 30.23 -18.40 -1.08
CA LEU A 11 29.96 -16.96 -0.99
C LEU A 11 30.47 -16.19 -2.21
N LYS A 12 31.33 -16.79 -3.03
CA LYS A 12 31.78 -16.26 -4.33
C LYS A 12 31.04 -16.88 -5.52
N ALA A 13 30.15 -17.83 -5.29
CA ALA A 13 29.40 -18.52 -6.34
C ALA A 13 28.32 -17.64 -6.98
N ALA A 14 27.84 -16.61 -6.28
CA ALA A 14 26.82 -15.69 -6.75
C ALA A 14 27.17 -14.24 -6.39
N TRP A 15 26.83 -13.30 -7.28
CA TRP A 15 27.02 -11.85 -7.08
C TRP A 15 25.95 -11.23 -6.15
N LEU A 16 25.19 -12.06 -5.43
CA LEU A 16 24.10 -11.58 -4.58
C LEU A 16 24.67 -11.11 -3.24
N PRO A 17 24.28 -9.92 -2.76
CA PRO A 17 24.99 -9.22 -1.68
C PRO A 17 24.85 -9.90 -0.31
N ASN A 18 23.83 -10.74 -0.10
CA ASN A 18 23.63 -11.49 1.14
C ASN A 18 22.59 -12.63 0.97
N SER A 19 22.47 -13.45 2.02
CA SER A 19 21.54 -14.60 2.08
C SER A 19 20.07 -14.22 1.89
N ARG A 20 19.65 -13.02 2.30
CA ARG A 20 18.26 -12.54 2.14
C ARG A 20 17.93 -12.32 0.67
N ILE A 21 18.81 -11.62 -0.07
CA ILE A 21 18.64 -11.41 -1.51
C ILE A 21 18.77 -12.73 -2.27
N ALA A 22 19.67 -13.63 -1.87
CA ALA A 22 19.80 -14.94 -2.49
C ALA A 22 18.49 -15.75 -2.43
N ARG A 23 17.82 -15.78 -1.27
CA ARG A 23 16.52 -16.46 -1.13
C ARG A 23 15.41 -15.81 -1.96
N LYS A 24 15.29 -14.47 -1.93
CA LYS A 24 14.33 -13.74 -2.77
C LYS A 24 14.57 -14.01 -4.26
N TRP A 25 15.84 -14.05 -4.70
CA TRP A 25 16.21 -14.38 -6.08
C TRP A 25 15.83 -15.81 -6.47
N MET A 26 16.09 -16.80 -5.61
CA MET A 26 15.70 -18.18 -5.87
C MET A 26 14.19 -18.35 -6.02
N GLN A 27 13.40 -17.64 -5.20
CA GLN A 27 11.95 -17.60 -5.34
C GLN A 27 11.56 -16.96 -6.68
N TYR A 28 12.06 -15.76 -6.96
CA TYR A 28 11.78 -15.04 -8.19
C TYR A 28 12.09 -15.87 -9.45
N VAL A 29 13.23 -16.57 -9.48
CA VAL A 29 13.57 -17.48 -10.59
C VAL A 29 12.58 -18.64 -10.73
N LYS A 30 11.99 -19.10 -9.62
CA LYS A 30 11.05 -20.23 -9.59
C LYS A 30 9.63 -19.82 -10.02
N ASP A 31 9.12 -18.72 -9.50
CA ASP A 31 7.70 -18.37 -9.63
C ASP A 31 7.45 -16.89 -9.98
N THR A 32 8.50 -16.12 -10.24
CA THR A 32 8.46 -14.67 -10.54
C THR A 32 7.90 -13.79 -9.42
N GLN A 33 7.70 -14.34 -8.22
CA GLN A 33 7.21 -13.60 -7.06
C GLN A 33 8.36 -13.15 -6.17
N ILE A 34 8.12 -12.06 -5.46
CA ILE A 34 8.92 -11.62 -4.32
C ILE A 34 7.94 -11.50 -3.16
N ALA A 35 7.83 -12.54 -2.34
CA ALA A 35 6.88 -12.51 -1.23
C ALA A 35 7.24 -11.39 -0.25
N ASP A 36 6.27 -10.52 0.02
CA ASP A 36 6.32 -9.51 1.06
C ASP A 36 5.09 -9.68 1.96
N GLY A 37 5.37 -9.92 3.24
CA GLY A 37 4.37 -10.10 4.29
C GLY A 37 4.37 -8.94 5.28
N THR A 38 4.98 -7.82 4.93
CA THR A 38 4.95 -6.62 5.77
C THR A 38 3.67 -5.82 5.50
N PRO A 39 3.00 -5.30 6.54
CA PRO A 39 1.92 -4.34 6.35
C PRO A 39 2.42 -3.07 5.65
N PRO A 40 1.55 -2.37 4.89
CA PRO A 40 1.93 -1.07 4.35
C PRO A 40 2.18 -0.06 5.49
N PRO A 41 3.02 0.96 5.26
CA PRO A 41 3.15 2.08 6.19
C PRO A 41 1.81 2.74 6.47
N ALA A 42 1.67 3.30 7.68
CA ALA A 42 0.49 4.07 8.04
C ALA A 42 0.38 5.35 7.16
N PRO A 43 -0.82 5.77 6.75
CA PRO A 43 -1.01 7.05 6.09
C PRO A 43 -0.46 8.22 6.93
N ILE A 44 0.01 9.27 6.26
CA ILE A 44 0.60 10.45 6.91
C ILE A 44 -0.18 11.70 6.54
N ASP A 45 -0.04 12.71 7.41
CA ASP A 45 -0.68 14.02 7.29
C ASP A 45 -2.18 14.00 6.94
N PRO A 46 -3.01 13.15 7.58
CA PRO A 46 -4.42 13.16 7.29
C PRO A 46 -5.07 14.46 7.79
N ARG A 47 -5.94 15.06 6.97
CA ARG A 47 -6.61 16.32 7.24
C ARG A 47 -8.10 16.20 6.92
N VAL A 48 -8.89 16.99 7.63
CA VAL A 48 -10.32 17.20 7.33
C VAL A 48 -10.52 18.69 7.08
N ASP A 49 -11.07 19.03 5.91
CA ASP A 49 -11.52 20.37 5.56
C ASP A 49 -13.01 20.30 5.20
N GLY A 50 -13.87 20.85 6.06
CA GLY A 50 -15.32 20.66 5.96
C GLY A 50 -15.70 19.17 5.98
N ASN A 51 -16.08 18.62 4.82
CA ASN A 51 -16.39 17.21 4.63
C ASN A 51 -15.40 16.48 3.70
N GLU A 52 -14.29 17.12 3.31
CA GLU A 52 -13.24 16.50 2.52
C GLU A 52 -12.11 16.00 3.43
N LEU A 53 -11.78 14.72 3.27
CA LEU A 53 -10.68 14.05 3.93
C LEU A 53 -9.54 13.92 2.93
N THR A 54 -8.33 14.29 3.31
CA THR A 54 -7.11 14.14 2.48
C THR A 54 -6.00 13.49 3.29
N TRP A 55 -5.14 12.72 2.64
CA TRP A 55 -3.99 12.06 3.28
C TRP A 55 -2.88 11.80 2.26
N GLN A 56 -1.74 11.32 2.75
CA GLN A 56 -0.67 10.76 1.93
C GLN A 56 -0.35 9.34 2.38
N ALA A 57 0.14 8.51 1.48
CA ALA A 57 0.60 7.16 1.79
C ALA A 57 1.69 6.74 0.81
N GLU A 58 2.66 5.97 1.30
CA GLU A 58 3.68 5.38 0.46
C GLU A 58 3.20 4.04 -0.11
N ALA A 59 3.40 3.84 -1.42
CA ALA A 59 3.16 2.56 -2.06
C ALA A 59 4.49 1.81 -2.21
N ASP A 60 4.68 0.79 -1.36
CA ASP A 60 5.83 -0.10 -1.41
C ASP A 60 5.97 -0.81 -2.77
N LEU A 61 7.20 -1.13 -3.20
CA LEU A 61 7.46 -1.75 -4.50
C LEU A 61 7.29 -3.27 -4.51
N GLU A 62 7.14 -3.93 -3.37
CA GLU A 62 6.90 -5.37 -3.28
C GLU A 62 5.42 -5.69 -3.10
N SER A 63 4.69 -4.95 -2.27
CA SER A 63 3.27 -5.21 -1.98
C SER A 63 2.30 -4.09 -2.39
N GLY A 64 2.80 -2.90 -2.74
CA GLY A 64 1.99 -1.78 -3.26
C GLY A 64 0.85 -1.34 -2.34
N LEU A 65 -0.07 -0.55 -2.92
CA LEU A 65 -1.34 -0.20 -2.28
C LEU A 65 -2.50 -0.77 -3.08
N ALA A 66 -3.48 -1.30 -2.37
CA ALA A 66 -4.73 -1.81 -2.93
C ALA A 66 -5.88 -0.84 -2.70
N GLN A 67 -6.05 -0.37 -1.47
CA GLN A 67 -7.15 0.49 -1.05
C GLN A 67 -6.88 1.10 0.32
N PHE A 68 -7.71 2.05 0.72
CA PHE A 68 -7.80 2.61 2.05
C PHE A 68 -9.16 2.27 2.66
N ILE A 69 -9.19 1.96 3.95
CA ILE A 69 -10.42 1.93 4.74
C ILE A 69 -10.53 3.27 5.45
N ILE A 70 -11.70 3.88 5.37
CA ILE A 70 -12.07 5.06 6.14
C ILE A 70 -13.15 4.66 7.13
N GLU A 71 -12.90 4.94 8.41
CA GLU A 71 -13.87 4.80 9.47
C GLU A 71 -14.26 6.18 10.00
N ARG A 72 -15.53 6.33 10.39
CA ARG A 72 -16.05 7.48 11.11
C ARG A 72 -16.72 7.02 12.39
N ASP A 73 -16.31 7.59 13.51
CA ASP A 73 -16.84 7.30 14.84
C ASP A 73 -16.84 5.79 15.15
N GLY A 74 -15.77 5.11 14.76
CA GLY A 74 -15.56 3.67 14.97
C GLY A 74 -16.33 2.74 14.02
N LYS A 75 -17.00 3.27 12.99
CA LYS A 75 -17.73 2.49 11.99
C LYS A 75 -17.12 2.66 10.61
N LEU A 76 -17.14 1.61 9.80
CA LEU A 76 -16.76 1.68 8.40
C LEU A 76 -17.62 2.73 7.68
N LEU A 77 -16.97 3.72 7.10
CA LEU A 77 -17.60 4.75 6.28
C LEU A 77 -17.43 4.44 4.80
N ALA A 78 -16.19 4.16 4.36
CA ALA A 78 -15.89 3.91 2.96
C ALA A 78 -14.63 3.06 2.74
N ARG A 79 -14.49 2.55 1.51
CA ARG A 79 -13.26 2.00 0.96
C ARG A 79 -12.86 2.85 -0.23
N VAL A 80 -11.59 3.24 -0.31
CA VAL A 80 -11.08 4.13 -1.36
C VAL A 80 -9.91 3.47 -2.09
N PRO A 81 -10.01 3.20 -3.40
CA PRO A 81 -11.19 3.38 -4.25
C PRO A 81 -12.27 2.34 -3.90
N GLU A 82 -13.54 2.71 -4.04
CA GLU A 82 -14.66 1.79 -3.76
C GLU A 82 -14.68 0.63 -4.76
N ASN A 83 -14.40 0.95 -6.03
CA ASN A 83 -14.32 0.00 -7.13
C ASN A 83 -12.98 0.16 -7.87
N PRO A 84 -11.94 -0.61 -7.52
CA PRO A 84 -10.70 -0.62 -8.29
C PRO A 84 -10.99 -1.14 -9.71
N LYS A 85 -10.76 -0.30 -10.73
CA LYS A 85 -11.09 -0.62 -12.13
C LYS A 85 -10.32 -1.82 -12.69
N ASN A 86 -9.15 -2.13 -12.13
CA ASN A 86 -8.34 -3.28 -12.50
C ASN A 86 -8.07 -4.15 -11.27
N PRO A 87 -8.62 -5.37 -11.17
CA PRO A 87 -8.31 -6.28 -10.07
C PRO A 87 -6.94 -6.97 -10.23
N PHE A 88 -6.29 -6.85 -11.38
CA PHE A 88 -5.00 -7.47 -11.65
C PHE A 88 -3.84 -6.53 -11.29
N GLY A 89 -2.84 -7.06 -10.57
CA GLY A 89 -1.67 -6.31 -10.14
C GLY A 89 -1.94 -5.41 -8.94
N ARG A 90 -1.37 -4.20 -8.97
CA ARG A 90 -1.47 -3.22 -7.89
C ARG A 90 -2.33 -2.04 -8.34
N PRO A 91 -3.60 -1.99 -7.90
CA PRO A 91 -4.61 -1.13 -8.50
C PRO A 91 -4.34 0.36 -8.24
N LEU A 92 -3.59 0.70 -7.18
CA LEU A 92 -3.18 2.05 -6.89
C LEU A 92 -1.71 2.27 -7.28
N PHE A 93 -1.50 3.19 -8.21
CA PHE A 93 -0.21 3.76 -8.62
C PHE A 93 0.81 2.80 -9.26
N GLN A 94 0.56 1.49 -9.34
CA GLN A 94 1.53 0.50 -9.86
C GLN A 94 0.83 -0.58 -10.69
N ASN A 95 0.15 -0.17 -11.76
CA ASN A 95 -0.59 -1.09 -12.63
C ASN A 95 0.38 -1.98 -13.44
N LEU A 96 -0.04 -3.18 -13.87
CA LEU A 96 0.80 -4.18 -14.56
C LEU A 96 1.28 -3.78 -15.97
N GLN A 97 0.85 -2.63 -16.47
CA GLN A 97 1.18 -2.17 -17.82
C GLN A 97 2.19 -1.03 -17.76
N TYR A 98 2.96 -0.86 -18.83
CA TYR A 98 3.91 0.25 -18.98
C TYR A 98 4.97 0.32 -17.88
N SER A 99 5.55 -0.83 -17.49
CA SER A 99 6.64 -0.93 -16.51
C SER A 99 6.29 -0.29 -15.16
N ASP A 100 5.11 -0.60 -14.64
CA ASP A 100 4.58 -0.09 -13.37
C ASP A 100 4.42 1.45 -13.31
N THR A 101 4.39 2.12 -14.46
CA THR A 101 4.15 3.57 -14.51
C THR A 101 2.73 3.88 -14.03
N PRO A 102 2.54 4.76 -13.02
CA PRO A 102 1.22 5.18 -12.59
C PRO A 102 0.40 5.76 -13.75
N THR A 103 -0.86 5.34 -13.86
CA THR A 103 -1.78 5.95 -14.84
C THR A 103 -2.09 7.39 -14.45
N GLN A 104 -2.16 8.28 -15.44
CA GLN A 104 -2.53 9.68 -15.26
C GLN A 104 -4.01 9.92 -15.63
N PRO A 105 -4.74 10.76 -14.88
CA PRO A 105 -4.30 11.42 -13.66
C PRO A 105 -4.12 10.41 -12.52
N LEU A 106 -3.21 10.71 -11.59
CA LEU A 106 -3.00 9.89 -10.39
C LEU A 106 -4.30 9.73 -9.60
N ALA A 107 -4.50 8.58 -8.98
CA ALA A 107 -5.58 8.40 -8.03
C ALA A 107 -5.44 9.39 -6.87
N SER A 108 -6.51 10.09 -6.53
CA SER A 108 -6.50 11.02 -5.39
C SER A 108 -6.50 10.24 -4.07
N MET A 109 -5.68 10.69 -3.12
CA MET A 109 -5.73 10.26 -1.73
C MET A 109 -6.67 11.19 -0.95
N SER A 110 -7.92 11.20 -1.39
CA SER A 110 -8.98 11.99 -0.79
C SER A 110 -10.32 11.25 -0.79
N TYR A 111 -11.20 11.68 0.09
CA TYR A 111 -12.56 11.17 0.20
C TYR A 111 -13.50 12.26 0.68
N GLN A 112 -14.64 12.39 0.03
CA GLN A 112 -15.68 13.31 0.45
C GLN A 112 -16.75 12.57 1.26
N ASP A 113 -16.93 12.95 2.52
CA ASP A 113 -18.00 12.43 3.36
C ASP A 113 -19.30 13.21 3.10
N GLU A 114 -20.08 12.76 2.13
CA GLU A 114 -21.38 13.37 1.80
C GLU A 114 -22.41 13.23 2.93
N THR A 115 -22.14 12.40 3.94
CA THR A 115 -23.04 12.16 5.07
C THR A 115 -22.67 12.94 6.32
N ALA A 116 -21.53 13.65 6.32
CA ALA A 116 -21.12 14.50 7.41
C ALA A 116 -22.04 15.73 7.50
N LYS A 117 -22.56 16.00 8.70
CA LYS A 117 -23.42 17.16 8.91
C LYS A 117 -22.58 18.38 9.31
N PRO A 118 -22.90 19.57 8.78
CA PRO A 118 -22.22 20.79 9.16
C PRO A 118 -22.27 21.03 10.69
N GLY A 119 -21.12 21.29 11.29
CA GLY A 119 -20.98 21.56 12.72
C GLY A 119 -20.88 20.33 13.62
N GLU A 120 -21.06 19.11 13.09
CA GLU A 120 -20.77 17.89 13.85
C GLU A 120 -19.27 17.58 13.82
N ARG A 121 -18.69 17.27 14.98
CA ARG A 121 -17.30 16.85 15.10
C ARG A 121 -17.24 15.33 15.04
N HIS A 122 -16.59 14.82 14.00
CA HIS A 122 -16.38 13.39 13.81
C HIS A 122 -14.92 13.00 14.09
N ALA A 123 -14.73 11.79 14.60
CA ALA A 123 -13.43 11.14 14.66
C ALA A 123 -13.28 10.21 13.47
N TYR A 124 -12.30 10.50 12.60
CA TYR A 124 -12.00 9.67 11.45
C TYR A 124 -10.79 8.80 11.72
N ARG A 125 -10.79 7.60 11.13
CA ARG A 125 -9.60 6.75 11.06
C ARG A 125 -9.35 6.34 9.64
N ILE A 126 -8.08 6.33 9.25
CA ILE A 126 -7.66 5.81 7.95
C ILE A 126 -6.67 4.66 8.12
N ILE A 127 -6.85 3.63 7.29
CA ILE A 127 -6.04 2.41 7.28
C ILE A 127 -5.68 2.10 5.83
N ALA A 128 -4.39 1.97 5.53
CA ALA A 128 -3.93 1.51 4.22
C ALA A 128 -3.99 -0.02 4.13
N ILE A 129 -4.30 -0.54 2.95
CA ILE A 129 -4.29 -1.98 2.63
C ILE A 129 -3.40 -2.21 1.42
N ASN A 130 -2.46 -3.15 1.51
CA ASN A 130 -1.61 -3.55 0.39
C ASN A 130 -2.25 -4.68 -0.45
N THR A 131 -1.62 -5.06 -1.56
CA THR A 131 -2.20 -6.07 -2.48
C THR A 131 -2.23 -7.50 -1.94
N VAL A 132 -1.50 -7.78 -0.86
CA VAL A 132 -1.57 -9.06 -0.14
C VAL A 132 -2.61 -9.04 0.98
N GLY A 133 -3.34 -7.94 1.15
CA GLY A 133 -4.47 -7.82 2.08
C GLY A 133 -4.10 -7.43 3.52
N LEU A 134 -2.85 -7.07 3.78
CA LEU A 134 -2.39 -6.61 5.09
C LEU A 134 -2.77 -5.14 5.31
N LYS A 135 -3.08 -4.81 6.57
CA LYS A 135 -3.54 -3.50 7.01
C LYS A 135 -2.43 -2.76 7.76
N SER A 136 -2.24 -1.49 7.47
CA SER A 136 -1.39 -0.61 8.28
C SER A 136 -1.96 -0.42 9.68
N GLU A 137 -1.15 0.19 10.55
CA GLU A 137 -1.68 0.87 11.74
C GLU A 137 -2.74 1.91 11.33
N ALA A 138 -3.74 2.09 12.18
CA ALA A 138 -4.82 3.04 11.95
C ALA A 138 -4.39 4.43 12.43
N VAL A 139 -4.63 5.45 11.61
CA VAL A 139 -4.35 6.84 11.99
C VAL A 139 -5.65 7.54 12.28
N GLU A 140 -5.86 7.93 13.54
CA GLU A 140 -7.01 8.73 13.96
C GLU A 140 -6.73 10.22 13.74
N PHE A 141 -7.72 10.95 13.21
CA PHE A 141 -7.64 12.38 12.98
C PHE A 141 -9.04 13.02 13.03
N ARG A 142 -9.06 14.33 13.22
CA ARG A 142 -10.28 15.14 13.36
C ARG A 142 -10.08 16.45 12.61
N ALA A 143 -11.18 17.13 12.32
CA ALA A 143 -11.10 18.52 11.88
C ALA A 143 -10.37 19.38 12.93
N ALA A 144 -9.55 20.32 12.47
CA ALA A 144 -8.95 21.31 13.35
C ALA A 144 -10.06 22.07 14.09
N ALA A 145 -9.81 22.41 15.36
CA ALA A 145 -10.70 23.33 16.06
C ALA A 145 -10.54 24.73 15.44
N GLU A 146 -11.63 25.30 14.91
CA GLU A 146 -11.74 26.73 14.60
C GLU A 146 -11.59 27.60 15.84
#